data_AF-A0A9D8AQ23-F1
#
_entry.id   AF-A0A9D8AQ23-F1
#
_cell.length_a   1.000
_cell.length_b   1.000
_cell.length_c   1.000
_cell.angle_alpha   90.00
_cell.angle_beta   90.00
_cell.angle_gamma   90.00
#
_symmetry.space_group_name_H-M   'P 1'
#
loop_
_entity.id
_entity.type
_entity.pdbx_description
1 polymer ?
#
loop_
_entity_poly.entity_id
_entity_poly.type
_entity_poly.pdbx_seq_one_letter_code
_entity_poly.pdbx_strand_id
1 'polypeptide(L)' 'MQSKIYPPIPDTPKEYWDDSKWANENFTEISKEHPNLWVAIVDKQVVASGKIISDVRKIAKQKTNRKHFPVFFAEKGIHL' A
#
# COMPACT_ATOMS: atom_id res chain seq x y z
N MET A 1 -23.92 15.07 -25.95
CA MET A 1 -23.30 14.20 -24.92
C MET A 1 -22.21 15.03 -24.23
N GLN A 2 -22.38 15.41 -22.97
CA GLN A 2 -21.37 16.17 -22.24
C GLN A 2 -20.19 15.25 -21.89
N SER A 3 -19.02 15.54 -22.44
CA SER A 3 -17.76 14.92 -22.06
C SER A 3 -17.49 15.24 -20.60
N LYS A 4 -17.49 14.23 -19.74
CA LYS A 4 -16.98 14.38 -18.36
C LYS A 4 -15.50 14.70 -18.45
N ILE A 5 -15.14 15.95 -18.19
CA ILE A 5 -13.74 16.37 -18.04
C ILE A 5 -13.30 15.85 -16.67
N TYR A 6 -12.54 14.75 -16.66
CA TYR A 6 -11.92 14.26 -15.44
C TYR A 6 -10.74 15.18 -15.09
N PRO A 7 -10.56 15.57 -13.82
CA PRO A 7 -9.34 16.27 -13.43
C PRO A 7 -8.13 15.41 -13.81
N PRO A 8 -7.01 16.04 -14.20
CA PRO A 8 -5.78 15.31 -14.45
C PRO A 8 -5.42 14.51 -13.20
N ILE A 9 -5.08 13.23 -13.39
CA ILE A 9 -4.63 12.38 -12.30
C ILE A 9 -3.35 13.04 -11.75
N PRO A 10 -3.30 13.40 -10.45
CA PRO A 10 -2.09 13.99 -9.88
C PRO A 10 -0.93 13.00 -10.07
N ASP A 11 0.24 13.52 -10.47
CA ASP A 11 1.43 12.70 -10.66
C ASP A 11 1.72 11.88 -9.40
N THR A 12 1.55 10.56 -9.52
CA THR A 12 1.93 9.63 -8.47
C THR A 12 3.45 9.66 -8.34
N PRO A 13 4.02 9.93 -7.15
CA PRO A 13 5.47 10.04 -6.98
C PRO A 13 6.20 8.78 -7.44
N LYS A 14 7.41 8.93 -7.99
CA LYS A 14 8.24 7.77 -8.40
C LYS A 14 8.46 6.79 -7.24
N GLU A 15 8.62 7.31 -6.03
CA GLU A 15 8.78 6.52 -4.79
C GLU A 15 7.61 5.55 -4.57
N TYR A 16 6.38 5.97 -4.89
CA TYR A 16 5.22 5.08 -4.78
C TYR A 16 5.35 3.85 -5.68
N TRP A 17 5.82 4.06 -6.92
CA TRP A 17 5.98 2.97 -7.88
C TRP A 17 7.14 2.04 -7.50
N ASP A 18 8.22 2.60 -6.93
CA ASP A 18 9.35 1.84 -6.43
C ASP A 18 8.96 0.97 -5.23
N ASP A 19 8.23 1.54 -4.26
CA ASP A 19 7.66 0.83 -3.11
C ASP A 19 6.66 -0.24 -3.57
N SER A 20 5.82 0.08 -4.56
CA SER A 20 4.84 -0.86 -5.13
C SER A 20 5.52 -2.03 -5.84
N LYS A 21 6.63 -1.79 -6.55
CA LYS A 21 7.39 -2.86 -7.21
C LYS A 21 8.03 -3.76 -6.17
N TRP A 22 8.72 -3.17 -5.19
CA TRP A 22 9.34 -3.91 -4.10
C TRP A 22 8.33 -4.77 -3.33
N ALA A 23 7.15 -4.22 -3.05
CA ALA A 23 6.06 -4.93 -2.38
C ALA A 23 5.62 -6.19 -3.12
N ASN A 24 5.52 -6.12 -4.46
CA ASN A 24 5.18 -7.27 -5.29
C ASN A 24 6.29 -8.33 -5.27
N GLU A 25 7.56 -7.92 -5.35
CA GLU A 25 8.70 -8.83 -5.30
C GLU A 25 8.83 -9.55 -3.94
N ASN A 26 8.39 -8.89 -2.86
CA ASN A 26 8.47 -9.40 -1.48
C ASN A 26 7.13 -9.87 -0.92
N PHE A 27 6.09 -9.95 -1.76
CA PHE A 27 4.71 -10.13 -1.32
C PHE A 27 4.49 -11.44 -0.54
N THR A 28 5.18 -12.50 -0.96
CA THR A 28 5.14 -13.82 -0.29
C THR A 28 5.61 -13.73 1.15
N GLU A 29 6.68 -12.99 1.42
CA GLU A 29 7.23 -12.85 2.78
C GLU A 29 6.35 -11.94 3.63
N ILE A 30 5.91 -10.81 3.07
CA ILE A 30 4.97 -9.88 3.70
C ILE A 30 3.68 -10.61 4.11
N SER A 31 3.17 -11.50 3.27
CA SER A 31 1.94 -12.28 3.54
C SER A 31 2.15 -13.39 4.58
N LYS A 32 3.39 -13.85 4.81
CA LYS A 32 3.69 -14.75 5.94
C LYS A 32 3.76 -13.99 7.26
N GLU A 33 4.39 -12.82 7.28
CA GLU A 33 4.56 -12.00 8.50
C GLU A 33 3.29 -11.24 8.90
N HIS A 34 2.49 -10.82 7.92
CA HIS A 34 1.26 -10.05 8.11
C HIS A 34 0.04 -10.72 7.44
N PRO A 35 -0.28 -11.98 7.78
CA PRO A 35 -1.31 -12.74 7.07
C PRO A 35 -2.69 -12.12 7.22
N ASN A 36 -3.35 -11.88 6.08
CA ASN A 36 -4.70 -11.32 5.99
C ASN A 36 -4.84 -9.95 6.67
N LEU A 37 -3.79 -9.13 6.59
CA LEU A 37 -3.77 -7.77 7.07
C LEU A 37 -3.54 -6.79 5.91
N TRP A 38 -4.04 -5.57 6.07
CA TRP A 38 -3.59 -4.44 5.27
C TRP A 38 -2.19 -4.05 5.71
N VAL A 39 -1.33 -3.74 4.75
CA VAL A 39 0.08 -3.42 4.97
C VAL A 39 0.42 -2.17 4.18
N ALA A 40 0.91 -1.13 4.86
CA ALA A 40 1.43 0.08 4.23
C ALA A 40 2.94 -0.02 4.08
N ILE A 41 3.43 0.32 2.88
CA ILE A 41 4.85 0.22 2.53
C ILE A 41 5.36 1.60 2.19
N VAL A 42 6.49 1.96 2.80
CA VAL A 42 7.19 3.23 2.57
C VAL A 42 8.69 2.94 2.61
N ASP A 43 9.43 3.46 1.63
CA ASP A 43 10.89 3.27 1.54
C ASP A 43 11.26 1.78 1.61
N LYS A 44 10.53 0.95 0.86
CA LYS A 44 10.70 -0.51 0.74
C LYS A 44 10.58 -1.25 2.07
N GLN A 45 9.78 -0.73 3.00
CA GLN A 45 9.57 -1.34 4.32
C GLN A 45 8.12 -1.27 4.75
N VAL A 46 7.68 -2.27 5.50
CA VAL A 46 6.35 -2.27 6.13
C VAL A 46 6.36 -1.33 7.32
N VAL A 47 5.66 -0.20 7.20
CA VAL A 47 5.62 0.83 8.26
C VAL A 47 4.40 0.71 9.18
N ALA A 48 3.33 0.08 8.68
CA ALA A 48 2.11 -0.19 9.43
C ALA A 48 1.38 -1.41 8.86
N SER A 49 0.74 -2.18 9.71
CA SER A 49 -0.17 -3.25 9.31
C SER A 49 -1.38 -3.35 10.25
N GLY A 50 -2.49 -3.89 9.75
CA GLY A 50 -3.73 -3.98 10.52
C GLY A 50 -4.95 -4.43 9.73
N LYS A 51 -6.05 -4.72 10.42
CA LYS A 51 -7.29 -5.22 9.81
C LYS A 51 -8.09 -4.13 9.09
N ILE A 52 -7.88 -2.87 9.45
CA ILE A 52 -8.66 -1.73 8.96
C ILE A 52 -7.75 -0.83 8.13
N ILE A 53 -8.03 -0.72 6.82
CA ILE A 53 -7.21 0.05 5.88
C ILE A 53 -7.06 1.53 6.27
N SER A 54 -8.11 2.15 6.82
CA SER A 54 -8.08 3.55 7.26
C SER A 54 -7.10 3.79 8.40
N ASP A 55 -7.02 2.85 9.33
CA ASP A 55 -6.12 2.94 10.49
C ASP A 55 -4.68 2.75 10.05
N VAL A 56 -4.43 1.76 9.18
CA VAL A 56 -3.11 1.53 8.58
C VAL A 56 -2.62 2.77 7.83
N ARG A 57 -3.48 3.41 7.03
CA ARG A 57 -3.16 4.67 6.35
C ARG A 57 -2.87 5.81 7.34
N LYS A 58 -3.68 5.94 8.40
CA LYS A 58 -3.48 6.98 9.42
C LYS A 58 -2.15 6.82 10.14
N ILE A 59 -1.84 5.60 10.58
CA ILE A 59 -0.59 5.27 11.28
C ILE A 59 0.61 5.48 10.35
N ALA A 60 0.55 4.99 9.12
CA ALA A 60 1.64 5.17 8.16
C ALA A 60 1.89 6.65 7.88
N LYS A 61 0.85 7.45 7.65
CA LYS A 61 0.97 8.90 7.46
C LYS A 61 1.57 9.59 8.68
N GLN A 62 1.17 9.21 9.89
CA GLN A 62 1.72 9.79 11.12
C GLN A 62 3.21 9.46 11.32
N LYS A 63 3.63 8.25 10.93
CA LYS A 63 5.02 7.80 11.08
C LYS A 63 5.96 8.39 10.02
N THR A 64 5.50 8.50 8.78
CA THR A 64 6.38 8.84 7.63
C THR A 64 6.18 10.26 7.15
N ASN A 65 5.13 10.95 7.61
CA ASN A 65 4.69 12.25 7.11
C ASN A 65 4.41 12.27 5.59
N ARG A 66 4.34 11.09 4.93
CA ARG A 66 4.04 10.96 3.50
C ARG A 66 2.54 10.87 3.27
N LYS A 67 2.08 11.46 2.16
CA LYS A 67 0.67 11.47 1.75
C LYS A 67 0.35 10.37 0.74
N HIS A 68 1.34 9.95 -0.06
CA HIS A 68 1.23 8.94 -1.10
C HIS A 68 2.16 7.78 -0.78
N PHE A 69 1.58 6.59 -0.59
CA PHE A 69 2.29 5.34 -0.39
C PHE A 69 1.34 4.19 -0.72
N PRO A 70 1.86 3.05 -1.23
CA PRO A 70 1.03 1.91 -1.53
C PRO A 70 0.57 1.21 -0.25
N VAL A 71 -0.66 0.66 -0.31
CA VAL A 71 -1.22 -0.17 0.75
C VAL A 71 -1.78 -1.42 0.10
N PHE A 72 -1.29 -2.58 0.52
CA PHE A 72 -1.69 -3.88 -0.03
C PHE A 72 -2.42 -4.69 1.02
N PHE A 73 -3.30 -5.59 0.58
CA PHE A 73 -3.83 -6.63 1.44
C PHE A 73 -2.92 -7.84 1.29
N ALA A 74 -2.23 -8.20 2.36
CA ALA A 74 -1.28 -9.30 2.40
C ALA A 74 -2.04 -10.63 2.53
N GLU A 75 -2.67 -11.02 1.43
CA GLU A 75 -3.51 -12.21 1.37
C GLU A 75 -2.67 -13.47 1.55
N LYS A 76 -3.06 -14.29 2.53
CA LYS A 76 -2.56 -15.65 2.65
C LYS A 76 -3.69 -16.60 2.27
N GLY A 77 -3.70 -17.00 1.00
CA GLY A 77 -4.65 -17.97 0.48
C GLY A 77 -4.61 -19.29 1.27
N ILE A 78 -5.75 -19.98 1.30
CA ILE A 78 -5.82 -21.40 1.67
C ILE A 78 -5.15 -22.18 0.54
N HIS A 79 -4.00 -22.80 0.83
CA HIS A 79 -3.46 -23.85 -0.03
C HIS A 79 -4.39 -25.05 0.14
N LEU A 80 -5.25 -25.32 -0.84
CA LEU A 80 -6.08 -26.52 -0.91
C LEU A 80 -5.24 -27.73 -1.32
#